data_AF-A0A952FAN9-F1
#
_entry.id   AF-A0A952FAN9-F1
#
_cell.length_a   1.000
_cell.length_b   1.000
_cell.length_c   1.000
_cell.angle_alpha   90.00
_cell.angle_beta   90.00
_cell.angle_gamma   90.00
#
_symmetry.space_group_name_H-M   'P 1'
#
loop_
_entity.id
_entity.type
_entity.pdbx_description
1 polymer ?
#
loop_
_entity_poly.entity_id
_entity_poly.type
_entity_poly.pdbx_seq_one_letter_code
_entity_poly.pdbx_strand_id
1 'polypeptide(L)' 'WLVCIAALGLIAVIVWWGWDYSLRGRVQSMAGLESISMFWGYAAMPVGGVFCVIGIIGNLLDPQRNELETAQ' A
#
# COMPACT_ATOMS: atom_id res chain seq x y z
N TRP A 1 1.24 16.75 -8.49
CA TRP A 1 -0.13 16.72 -7.93
C TRP A 1 -1.03 15.64 -8.54
N LEU A 2 -1.34 15.67 -9.85
CA LEU A 2 -2.23 14.66 -10.47
C LEU A 2 -1.81 13.21 -10.20
N VAL A 3 -0.53 12.88 -10.43
CA VAL A 3 0.02 11.54 -10.20
C VAL A 3 -0.09 11.12 -8.73
N CYS A 4 0.14 12.05 -7.80
CA CYS A 4 0.01 11.78 -6.37
C CYS A 4 -1.43 11.45 -5.99
N ILE A 5 -2.40 12.24 -6.44
CA ILE A 5 -3.82 12.00 -6.17
C ILE A 5 -4.28 10.67 -6.78
N ALA A 6 -3.86 10.37 -8.01
CA ALA A 6 -4.17 9.09 -8.67
C ALA A 6 -3.58 7.89 -7.91
N ALA A 7 -2.33 8.00 -7.46
CA ALA A 7 -1.67 6.95 -6.67
C ALA A 7 -2.37 6.75 -5.32
N LEU A 8 -2.68 7.84 -4.60
CA LEU A 8 -3.43 7.77 -3.33
C LEU A 8 -4.81 7.16 -3.52
N GLY A 9 -5.53 7.51 -4.59
CA GLY A 9 -6.83 6.92 -4.92
C GLY A 9 -6.74 5.41 -5.17
N LEU A 10 -5.75 4.97 -5.95
CA LEU A 10 -5.52 3.53 -6.18
C LEU A 10 -5.22 2.79 -4.88
N ILE A 11 -4.31 3.32 -4.05
CA ILE A 11 -3.95 2.70 -2.78
C ILE A 11 -5.15 2.66 -1.82
N ALA A 12 -5.99 3.69 -1.78
CA ALA A 12 -7.21 3.69 -0.98
C ALA A 12 -8.17 2.55 -1.37
N VAL A 13 -8.34 2.30 -2.68
CA VAL A 13 -9.13 1.16 -3.18
C VAL A 13 -8.51 -0.17 -2.75
N ILE A 14 -7.19 -0.32 -2.87
CA ILE A 14 -6.47 -1.54 -2.46
C ILE A 14 -6.62 -1.79 -0.96
N VAL A 15 -6.51 -0.75 -0.13
CA VAL A 15 -6.66 -0.88 1.33
C VAL A 15 -8.10 -1.27 1.68
N TRP A 16 -9.09 -0.60 1.07
CA TRP A 16 -10.50 -0.88 1.34
C TRP A 16 -10.90 -2.31 0.97
N TRP A 17 -10.66 -2.70 -0.28
CA TRP A 17 -11.01 -4.02 -0.77
C TRP A 17 -10.12 -5.12 -0.18
N GLY A 18 -8.83 -4.83 0.01
CA GLY A 18 -7.90 -5.76 0.65
C GLY A 18 -8.32 -6.07 2.10
N TRP A 19 -8.85 -5.10 2.84
CA TRP A 19 -9.36 -5.32 4.18
C TRP A 19 -10.61 -6.21 4.20
N ASP A 20 -11.61 -5.91 3.36
CA ASP A 20 -12.80 -6.76 3.20
C ASP A 20 -12.41 -8.19 2.83
N TYR A 21 -11.47 -8.36 1.89
CA TYR A 21 -11.00 -9.68 1.46
C TYR A 21 -10.23 -10.42 2.57
N SER A 22 -9.46 -9.70 3.38
CA SER A 22 -8.78 -10.27 4.54
C SER A 22 -9.78 -10.85 5.53
N LEU A 23 -10.82 -10.07 5.85
CA LEU A 23 -11.88 -10.51 6.76
C LEU A 23 -12.65 -11.72 6.21
N ARG A 24 -12.82 -11.85 4.89
CA ARG A 24 -13.43 -13.06 4.28
C ARG A 24 -12.50 -14.27 4.34
N GLY A 25 -11.21 -14.08 4.13
CA GLY A 25 -10.19 -15.13 4.22
C GLY A 25 -9.97 -15.70 5.62
N ARG A 26 -10.58 -15.12 6.66
CA ARG A 26 -10.36 -15.53 8.07
C ARG A 26 -10.78 -16.97 8.39
N VAL A 27 -11.78 -17.49 7.68
CA VAL A 27 -12.36 -18.82 7.92
C VAL A 27 -11.63 -19.92 7.16
N GLN A 28 -10.69 -19.56 6.28
CA GLN A 28 -9.86 -20.50 5.52
C GLN A 28 -8.46 -20.57 6.12
N SER A 29 -7.91 -21.78 6.20
CA SER A 29 -6.52 -22.01 6.59
C SER A 29 -5.60 -21.98 5.38
N MET A 30 -4.36 -21.56 5.57
CA MET A 30 -3.35 -21.58 4.52
C MET A 30 -2.98 -23.02 4.16
N ALA A 31 -2.99 -23.36 2.87
CA ALA A 31 -2.57 -24.68 2.41
C ALA A 31 -1.11 -24.94 2.82
N GLY A 32 -0.86 -26.03 3.55
CA GLY A 32 0.46 -26.36 4.10
C GLY A 32 0.82 -25.64 5.42
N LEU A 33 0.02 -24.68 5.86
CA LEU A 33 0.07 -24.07 7.21
C LEU A 33 -1.35 -24.00 7.79
N GLU A 34 -1.94 -25.17 8.04
CA GLU A 34 -3.35 -25.27 8.44
C GLU A 34 -3.66 -24.56 9.78
N SER A 35 -2.63 -24.35 10.61
CA SER A 35 -2.70 -23.59 11.87
C SER A 35 -2.76 -22.07 11.68
N ILE A 36 -2.50 -21.56 10.47
CA ILE A 36 -2.50 -20.13 10.17
C ILE A 36 -3.69 -19.78 9.27
N SER A 37 -4.44 -18.78 9.70
CA SER A 37 -5.55 -18.22 8.94
C SER A 37 -5.05 -17.45 7.71
N MET A 38 -5.71 -17.66 6.57
CA MET A 38 -5.43 -16.93 5.33
C MET A 38 -5.66 -15.42 5.44
N PHE A 39 -6.36 -14.98 6.51
CA PHE A 39 -6.44 -13.58 6.93
C PHE A 39 -5.08 -12.88 6.90
N TRP A 40 -4.03 -13.52 7.44
CA TRP A 40 -2.69 -12.91 7.50
C TRP A 40 -2.06 -12.69 6.13
N GLY A 41 -2.31 -13.60 5.18
CA GLY A 41 -1.82 -13.47 3.81
C GLY A 41 -2.47 -12.28 3.11
N TYR A 42 -3.80 -12.16 3.24
CA TYR A 42 -4.52 -11.05 2.64
C TYR A 42 -4.30 -9.72 3.38
N ALA A 43 -4.08 -9.74 4.70
CA ALA A 43 -3.83 -8.55 5.50
C ALA A 43 -2.51 -7.84 5.11
N ALA A 44 -1.57 -8.53 4.47
CA ALA A 44 -0.36 -7.92 3.93
C ALA A 44 -0.68 -6.81 2.90
N MET A 45 -1.75 -6.96 2.11
CA MET A 45 -2.16 -5.97 1.11
C MET A 45 -2.59 -4.63 1.71
N PRO A 46 -3.59 -4.56 2.62
CA PRO A 46 -3.99 -3.30 3.23
C PRO A 46 -2.89 -2.72 4.13
N VAL A 47 -2.14 -3.55 4.86
CA VAL A 47 -1.03 -3.07 5.69
C VAL A 47 0.06 -2.43 4.82
N GLY A 48 0.50 -3.11 3.76
CA GLY A 48 1.45 -2.56 2.80
C GLY A 48 0.94 -1.30 2.10
N GLY A 49 -0.36 -1.25 1.78
CA GLY A 49 -1.01 -0.07 1.22
C GLY A 49 -0.94 1.14 2.15
N VAL A 50 -1.21 0.97 3.45
CA VAL A 50 -1.09 2.05 4.44
C VAL A 50 0.34 2.59 4.52
N PHE A 51 1.36 1.71 4.51
CA PHE A 51 2.75 2.15 4.46
C PHE A 51 3.10 2.87 3.15
N CYS A 52 2.53 2.42 2.02
CA CYS A 52 2.74 3.05 0.71
C CYS A 52 2.25 4.51 0.69
N VAL A 53 1.15 4.83 1.38
CA VAL A 53 0.65 6.21 1.51
C VAL A 53 1.73 7.15 2.05
N ILE A 54 2.49 6.72 3.05
CA ILE A 54 3.58 7.51 3.64
C ILE A 54 4.65 7.79 2.58
N GLY A 55 5.03 6.79 1.78
CA GLY A 55 5.99 6.95 0.70
C GLY A 55 5.51 7.90 -0.40
N ILE A 56 4.22 7.83 -0.77
CA ILE A 56 3.63 8.73 -1.78
C ILE A 56 3.63 10.19 -1.29
N ILE A 57 3.27 10.41 -0.02
CA ILE A 57 3.30 11.74 0.59
C ILE A 57 4.75 12.24 0.69
N GLY A 58 5.67 11.39 1.13
CA GLY A 58 7.10 11.71 1.19
C GLY A 58 7.65 12.16 -0.17
N ASN A 59 7.33 11.44 -1.23
CA ASN A 59 7.73 11.79 -2.60
C ASN A 59 7.12 13.11 -3.10
N LEU A 60 5.93 13.48 -2.64
CA LEU A 60 5.32 14.77 -2.99
C LEU A 60 5.98 15.94 -2.24
N LEU A 61 6.46 15.71 -1.02
CA LEU A 61 7.08 16.71 -0.15
C LEU A 61 8.60 16.81 -0.33
N ASP A 62 9.23 15.85 -1.00
CA ASP A 62 10.68 15.82 -1.22
C ASP A 62 11.09 17.06 -2.05
N PRO A 63 11.89 17.98 -1.48
CA PRO A 63 12.34 19.15 -2.19
C PRO A 63 13.29 18.76 -3.33
N GLN A 64 12.94 19.16 -4.54
CA GLN A 64 13.78 18.96 -5.72
C GLN A 64 15.06 19.79 -5.60
N ARG A 65 16.14 19.13 -5.19
CA ARG A 65 17.50 19.68 -5.18
C ARG A 65 18.07 19.72 -6.59
N ASN A 66 17.66 20.74 -7.35
CA ASN A 66 18.08 20.96 -8.75
C ASN A 66 19.47 21.63 -8.86
N GLU A 67 20.27 21.59 -7.80
CA GLU A 67 21.57 22.28 -7.74
C GLU A 67 22.54 21.83 -8.84
N LEU A 68 22.37 20.60 -9.33
CA LEU A 68 23.13 20.03 -10.44
C LEU A 68 22.63 20.47 -11.83
N GLU A 69 21.35 20.84 -11.97
CA GLU A 69 20.76 21.29 -13.25
C GLU A 69 20.98 22.80 -13.49
N THR A 70 21.09 23.59 -12.41
CA THR A 70 21.37 25.05 -12.48
C THR A 70 22.87 25.39 -12.56
N ALA A 71 23.75 24.39 -12.52
CA ALA A 71 25.20 24.57 -12.60
C ALA A 71 25.77 24.46 -14.03
N GLN A 72 24.91 24.34 -15.05
CA GLN A 72 25.27 24.26 -16.47
C GLN A 72 25.01 25.59 -17.18
#